data_AF-A0A5B8CQW7-F1
#
_entry.id   AF-A0A5B8CQW7-F1
#
_cell.length_a   1.000
_cell.length_b   1.000
_cell.length_c   1.000
_cell.angle_alpha   90.00
_cell.angle_beta   90.00
_cell.angle_gamma   90.00
#
_symmetry.space_group_name_H-M   'P 1'
#
loop_
_entity.id
_entity.type
_entity.pdbx_description
1 polymer ?
#
loop_
_entity_poly.entity_id
_entity_poly.type
_entity_poly.pdbx_seq_one_letter_code
_entity_poly.pdbx_strand_id
1 'polypeptide(L)' 'MAIFYISVWQGEPNQGNPLWGANVLAQDIEDGYRIGKTRFSAENPDLDIEDYIVVASGDSVEKSIGV' A
#
# COMPACT_ATOMS: atom_id res chain seq x y z
N MET A 1 15.84 3.86 0.89
CA MET A 1 14.48 4.33 1.23
C MET A 1 13.81 4.81 -0.03
N ALA A 2 12.57 4.41 -0.24
CA ALA A 2 11.75 4.76 -1.39
C ALA A 2 10.30 5.01 -0.93
N ILE A 3 9.50 5.65 -1.79
CA ILE A 3 8.08 5.83 -1.55
C ILE A 3 7.36 4.62 -2.15
N PHE A 4 6.55 3.98 -1.32
CA PHE A 4 5.66 2.89 -1.72
C PHE A 4 4.22 3.36 -1.61
N TYR A 5 3.42 3.04 -2.61
CA TYR A 5 1.99 3.21 -2.56
C TYR A 5 1.36 1.94 -1.96
N ILE A 6 0.68 2.10 -0.84
CA ILE A 6 -0.08 1.02 -0.20
C ILE A 6 -1.54 1.21 -0.58
N SER A 7 -2.18 0.13 -1.01
CA SER A 7 -3.61 0.08 -1.30
C SER A 7 -4.24 -1.09 -0.57
N VAL A 8 -5.44 -0.88 -0.06
CA VAL A 8 -6.23 -1.88 0.66
C VAL A 8 -7.53 -2.09 -0.09
N TRP A 9 -7.86 -3.35 -0.33
CA TRP A 9 -8.97 -3.79 -1.15
C TRP A 9 -9.87 -4.73 -0.36
N GLN A 10 -11.18 -4.63 -0.60
CA GLN A 10 -12.15 -5.60 -0.12
C GLN A 10 -12.60 -6.42 -1.33
N GLY A 11 -12.14 -7.66 -1.44
CA GLY A 11 -12.29 -8.47 -2.66
C GLY A 11 -11.08 -8.41 -3.60
N GLU A 12 -11.30 -8.53 -4.91
CA GLU A 12 -10.21 -8.66 -5.90
C GLU A 12 -9.38 -7.36 -6.03
N PRO A 13 -8.05 -7.41 -5.83
CA PRO A 13 -7.21 -6.23 -5.94
C PRO A 13 -7.12 -5.74 -7.39
N ASN A 14 -7.02 -4.42 -7.58
CA ASN A 14 -6.94 -3.74 -8.89
C ASN A 14 -8.22 -3.81 -9.75
N GLN A 15 -9.33 -4.33 -9.22
CA GLN A 15 -10.64 -4.17 -9.83
C GLN A 15 -11.38 -3.00 -9.21
N GLY A 16 -11.16 -1.80 -9.76
CA GLY A 16 -11.84 -0.57 -9.33
C GLY A 16 -10.98 0.32 -8.43
N ASN A 17 -11.60 1.01 -7.48
CA ASN A 17 -10.90 1.89 -6.55
C ASN A 17 -10.56 1.13 -5.26
N PRO A 18 -9.35 1.33 -4.70
CA PRO A 18 -9.04 0.77 -3.40
C PRO A 18 -9.94 1.41 -2.33
N LEU A 19 -10.28 0.61 -1.32
CA LEU A 19 -11.03 1.08 -0.15
C LEU A 19 -10.24 2.14 0.61
N TRP A 20 -8.93 1.94 0.67
CA TRP A 20 -8.00 2.84 1.33
C TRP A 20 -6.67 2.81 0.60
N GLY A 21 -5.96 3.94 0.57
CA GLY A 21 -4.61 3.97 0.03
C GLY A 21 -3.78 5.12 0.59
N ALA A 22 -2.48 4.89 0.73
CA ALA A 22 -1.55 5.87 1.26
C ALA A 22 -0.14 5.67 0.68
N ASN A 23 0.57 6.77 0.50
CA ASN A 23 2.00 6.75 0.20
C ASN A 23 2.79 6.67 1.52
N VAL A 24 3.71 5.71 1.61
CA VAL A 24 4.57 5.49 2.77
C VAL A 24 6.03 5.56 2.36
N LEU A 25 6.86 6.19 3.20
CA LEU A 25 8.30 6.18 3.03
C LEU A 25 8.87 4.99 3.82
N ALA A 26 9.51 4.04 3.13
CA ALA A 26 9.99 2.81 3.74
C ALA A 26 11.38 2.42 3.20
N GLN A 27 12.07 1.52 3.88
CA GLN A 27 13.38 1.03 3.42
C GLN A 27 13.24 0.13 2.18
N ASP A 28 12.22 -0.73 2.19
CA ASP A 28 11.88 -1.71 1.18
C ASP A 28 10.35 -1.96 1.16
N ILE A 29 9.90 -2.83 0.27
CA ILE A 29 8.47 -3.11 0.06
C ILE A 29 7.81 -3.83 1.25
N GLU A 30 8.55 -4.66 2.00
CA GLU A 30 8.04 -5.36 3.17
C GLU A 30 7.85 -4.37 4.33
N ASP A 31 8.82 -3.48 4.53
CA ASP A 31 8.73 -2.38 5.48
C ASP A 31 7.55 -1.45 5.12
N GLY A 32 7.39 -1.11 3.84
CA GLY A 32 6.26 -0.32 3.34
C GLY A 32 4.91 -1.01 3.60
N TYR A 33 4.82 -2.30 3.33
CA TYR A 33 3.65 -3.11 3.64
C TYR A 33 3.31 -3.09 5.14
N ARG A 34 4.30 -3.28 6.02
CA ARG A 34 4.09 -3.26 7.47
C ARG A 34 3.58 -1.90 7.96
N ILE A 35 4.21 -0.81 7.52
CA ILE A 35 3.79 0.56 7.86
C ILE A 35 2.36 0.82 7.37
N GLY A 36 2.06 0.44 6.14
CA GLY A 36 0.74 0.57 5.55
C GLY A 36 -0.33 -0.21 6.32
N LYS A 37 -0.05 -1.48 6.65
CA LYS A 37 -0.95 -2.34 7.44
C LYS A 37 -1.23 -1.72 8.81
N THR A 38 -0.20 -1.29 9.54
CA THR A 38 -0.34 -0.65 10.85
C THR A 38 -1.17 0.62 10.77
N ARG A 39 -0.95 1.43 9.74
CA ARG A 39 -1.69 2.68 9.55
C ARG A 39 -3.16 2.43 9.23
N PHE A 40 -3.46 1.48 8.34
CA PHE A 40 -4.85 1.12 8.03
C PHE A 40 -5.59 0.61 9.28
N SER A 41 -4.98 -0.27 10.09
CA SER A 41 -5.56 -0.73 11.36
C SER A 41 -5.76 0.39 12.38
N ALA A 42 -4.86 1.37 12.43
CA ALA A 42 -4.99 2.50 13.35
C ALA A 42 -6.09 3.48 12.93
N GLU A 43 -6.28 3.68 11.62
CA GLU A 43 -7.35 4.52 11.07
C GLU A 43 -8.72 3.82 11.08
N ASN A 44 -8.73 2.49 11.08
CA ASN A 44 -9.94 1.66 11.03
C ASN A 44 -9.93 0.57 12.11
N PRO A 45 -10.00 0.93 13.40
CA PRO A 45 -9.92 -0.05 14.50
C PRO A 45 -11.12 -1.01 14.54
N ASP A 46 -12.26 -0.63 13.95
CA ASP A 46 -13.48 -1.44 13.87
C ASP A 46 -13.47 -2.45 12.71
N LEU A 47 -12.48 -2.39 11.82
CA LEU A 47 -12.38 -3.28 10.67
C LEU A 47 -11.40 -4.42 10.95
N ASP A 48 -11.83 -5.65 10.65
CA ASP A 48 -10.95 -6.81 10.74
C ASP A 48 -10.05 -6.88 9.50
N ILE A 49 -8.74 -6.70 9.70
CA ILE A 49 -7.78 -6.60 8.60
C ILE A 49 -7.61 -7.91 7.82
N GLU A 50 -8.02 -9.06 8.38
CA GLU A 50 -7.92 -10.35 7.69
C GLU A 50 -8.95 -10.47 6.55
N ASP A 51 -10.01 -9.66 6.59
CA ASP A 51 -11.03 -9.58 5.53
C ASP A 51 -10.59 -8.70 4.33
N TYR A 52 -9.41 -8.06 4.41
CA TYR A 52 -8.92 -7.14 3.39
C TYR A 52 -7.60 -7.59 2.79
N ILE A 53 -7.40 -7.25 1.52
CA ILE A 53 -6.17 -7.49 0.79
C ILE A 53 -5.36 -6.20 0.77
N VAL A 54 -4.21 -6.22 1.44
CA VAL A 54 -3.25 -5.11 1.46
C VAL A 54 -2.19 -5.36 0.38
N VAL A 55 -2.00 -4.39 -0.51
CA VAL A 55 -1.01 -4.45 -1.60
C VAL A 55 -0.07 -3.27 -1.46
N ALA A 56 1.22 -3.57 -1.31
CA ALA A 56 2.28 -2.58 -1.42
C ALA A 56 2.82 -2.58 -2.86
N SER A 57 2.79 -1.42 -3.52
CA SER A 57 3.37 -1.20 -4.84
C SER A 57 4.46 -0.17 -4.72
N GLY A 58 5.68 -0.52 -5.11
CA GLY A 58 6.75 0.47 -5.25
C GLY A 58 6.64 1.14 -6.61
N ASP A 59 6.89 2.45 -6.66
CA ASP A 59 7.37 3.02 -7.91
C ASP A 59 8.72 2.34 -8.15
N SER A 60 8.71 1.31 -9.00
CA SER A 60 9.93 0.97 -9.73
C SER A 60 10.22 2.27 -10.44
N VAL A 61 11.20 3.04 -9.96
CA VAL A 61 11.68 4.20 -10.70
C VAL A 61 12.24 3.61 -11.99
N GLU A 62 11.39 3.34 -12.98
CA GLU A 62 11.74 3.24 -14.37
C GLU A 62 12.23 4.63 -14.67
N LYS A 63 13.52 4.80 -14.43
CA LYS A 63 14.27 5.99 -14.77
C LYS A 63 14.31 6.00 -16.30
N SER A 64 13.21 6.39 -16.93
CA SER A 64 13.18 6.80 -18.33
C SER A 64 13.93 8.13 -18.37
N ILE A 65 15.26 8.07 -18.39
CA ILE A 65 16.06 9.22 -18.78
C ILE A 65 15.88 9.33 -20.29
N GLY A 66 14.78 9.95 -20.69
CA GLY A 66 14.56 10.44 -22.04
C GLY A 66 14.94 11.91 -22.09
N VAL A 67 16.24 12.19 -22.23
CA VAL A 67 16.76 13.37 -22.94
C VAL A 67 18.18 13.08 -23.42
#